data_AF-A0A7V8WUS2-F1
#
_entry.id   AF-A0A7V8WUS2-F1
#
_cell.length_a   1.000
_cell.length_b   1.000
_cell.length_c   1.000
_cell.angle_alpha   90.00
_cell.angle_beta   90.00
_cell.angle_gamma   90.00
#
_symmetry.space_group_name_H-M   'P 1'
#
loop_
_entity.id
_entity.type
_entity.pdbx_description
1 polymer ?
#
loop_
_entity_poly.entity_id
_entity_poly.type
_entity_poly.pdbx_seq_one_letter_code
_entity_poly.pdbx_strand_id
1 'polypeptide(L)'
;MKKPDLQQLTTELFEKLKGIHLTGQALAAYQTTNNQSVLMDLQKKSAALVQAVQSKQPKGMLLGAHEDVAAAIDTAGILGVISNEELPGYYKKLDDIWMDIEKGE
;
A
#
# COMPACT_ATOMS: atom_id res chain seq x y z
N MET A 1 6.30 14.55 -20.29
CA MET A 1 6.42 13.23 -19.64
C MET A 1 5.04 12.56 -19.72
N LYS A 2 4.94 11.30 -20.15
CA LYS A 2 3.68 10.56 -20.09
C LYS A 2 3.39 10.26 -18.61
N LYS A 3 2.19 10.58 -18.14
CA LYS A 3 1.74 10.24 -16.79
C LYS A 3 1.74 8.70 -16.67
N PRO A 4 2.29 8.10 -15.60
CA PRO A 4 2.14 6.67 -15.37
C PRO A 4 0.64 6.34 -15.31
N ASP A 5 0.23 5.25 -15.96
CA ASP A 5 -1.15 4.79 -15.87
C ASP A 5 -1.45 4.19 -14.49
N LEU A 6 -2.72 4.13 -14.11
CA LEU A 6 -3.20 3.58 -12.84
C LEU A 6 -2.65 2.17 -12.54
N GLN A 7 -2.40 1.37 -13.59
CA GLN A 7 -1.84 0.03 -13.44
C GLN A 7 -0.36 0.09 -13.03
N GLN A 8 0.41 1.03 -13.58
CA GLN A 8 1.79 1.27 -13.19
C GLN A 8 1.90 1.79 -11.75
N LEU A 9 1.07 2.78 -11.36
CA LEU A 9 1.09 3.35 -10.00
C LEU A 9 0.79 2.31 -8.91
N THR A 10 -0.21 1.47 -9.15
CA THR A 10 -0.62 0.40 -8.21
C THR A 10 0.40 -0.73 -8.13
N THR A 11 1.03 -1.08 -9.26
CA THR A 11 2.12 -2.06 -9.28
C THR A 11 3.36 -1.55 -8.54
N GLU A 12 3.73 -0.28 -8.71
CA GLU A 12 4.88 0.30 -7.99
C GLU A 12 4.67 0.35 -6.47
N LEU A 13 3.44 0.61 -6.01
CA LEU A 13 3.10 0.52 -4.59
C LEU A 13 3.31 -0.90 -4.07
N PHE A 14 2.82 -1.90 -4.81
CA PHE A 14 2.94 -3.30 -4.41
C PHE A 14 4.38 -3.81 -4.40
N GLU A 15 5.20 -3.46 -5.39
CA GLU A 15 6.62 -3.83 -5.41
C GLU A 15 7.40 -3.17 -4.28
N LYS A 16 7.07 -1.92 -3.91
CA LYS A 16 7.68 -1.26 -2.74
C LYS A 16 7.31 -1.97 -1.43
N LEU A 17 6.08 -2.49 -1.32
CA LEU A 17 5.60 -3.22 -0.15
C LEU A 17 6.12 -4.66 -0.07
N LYS A 18 6.36 -5.31 -1.21
CA LYS A 18 7.10 -6.59 -1.28
C LYS A 18 8.56 -6.43 -0.87
N GLY A 19 9.16 -5.33 -1.30
CA GLY A 19 10.56 -5.00 -1.10
C GLY A 19 10.87 -4.27 0.22
N ILE A 20 10.00 -4.36 1.24
CA ILE A 20 10.31 -3.81 2.57
C ILE A 20 11.52 -4.57 3.11
N HIS A 21 12.71 -4.00 2.90
CA HIS A 21 13.98 -4.49 3.42
C HIS A 21 14.09 -4.01 4.86
N LEU A 22 13.56 -4.81 5.76
CA LEU A 22 13.60 -4.55 7.20
C LEU A 22 15.06 -4.55 7.66
N THR A 23 15.57 -3.38 8.02
CA THR A 23 16.91 -3.21 8.58
C THR A 23 16.81 -2.51 9.94
N GLY A 24 17.80 -2.73 10.80
CA GLY A 24 17.86 -2.08 12.12
C GLY A 24 16.63 -2.36 13.00
N GLN A 25 16.01 -1.30 13.53
CA GLN A 25 14.88 -1.41 14.46
C GLN A 25 13.62 -2.02 13.81
N ALA A 26 13.42 -1.84 12.50
CA ALA A 26 12.31 -2.45 11.76
C ALA A 26 12.44 -3.99 11.70
N LEU A 27 13.67 -4.52 11.64
CA LEU A 27 13.91 -5.97 11.70
C LEU A 27 13.58 -6.53 13.10
N ALA A 28 14.00 -5.83 14.16
CA ALA A 28 13.71 -6.25 15.53
C ALA A 28 12.20 -6.19 15.84
N ALA A 29 11.50 -5.18 15.33
CA ALA A 29 10.04 -5.10 15.41
C ALA A 29 9.39 -6.26 14.63
N TYR A 30 9.85 -6.55 13.41
CA TYR A 30 9.32 -7.64 12.57
C TYR A 30 9.55 -9.06 13.11
N GLN A 31 10.56 -9.29 13.93
CA GLN A 31 10.82 -10.61 14.52
C GLN A 31 9.70 -11.09 15.46
N THR A 32 8.74 -10.23 15.82
CA THR A 32 7.55 -10.63 16.55
C THR A 32 6.46 -11.15 15.60
N THR A 33 5.82 -12.26 15.94
CA THR A 33 4.76 -12.88 15.11
C THR A 33 3.65 -11.90 14.75
N ASN A 34 3.28 -11.00 15.67
CA ASN A 34 2.27 -9.97 15.43
C ASN A 34 2.65 -9.03 14.27
N ASN A 35 3.91 -8.62 14.19
CA ASN A 35 4.38 -7.69 13.17
C ASN A 35 4.55 -8.36 11.80
N GLN A 36 4.81 -9.67 11.77
CA GLN A 36 4.77 -10.47 10.53
C GLN A 36 3.35 -10.53 9.96
N SER A 37 2.34 -10.76 10.81
CA SER A 37 0.94 -10.77 10.39
C SER A 37 0.49 -9.42 9.81
N VAL A 38 0.97 -8.31 10.36
CA VAL A 38 0.66 -6.96 9.88
C VAL A 38 1.28 -6.69 8.52
N LEU A 39 2.53 -7.09 8.30
CA LEU A 39 3.15 -6.99 6.97
C LEU A 39 2.40 -7.83 5.94
N MET A 40 2.03 -9.07 6.29
CA MET A 40 1.25 -9.93 5.41
C MET A 40 -0.12 -9.34 5.09
N ASP A 41 -0.80 -8.73 6.06
CA ASP A 41 -2.09 -8.07 5.82
C ASP A 41 -1.94 -6.88 4.88
N LEU A 42 -0.95 -6.00 5.11
CA LEU A 42 -0.66 -4.88 4.23
C LEU A 42 -0.35 -5.32 2.78
N GLN A 43 0.46 -6.37 2.62
CA GLN A 43 0.74 -6.94 1.30
C GLN A 43 -0.53 -7.50 0.63
N LYS A 44 -1.39 -8.18 1.40
CA LYS A 44 -2.65 -8.74 0.92
C LYS A 44 -3.63 -7.64 0.48
N LYS A 45 -3.82 -6.60 1.29
CA LYS A 45 -4.71 -5.46 0.96
C LYS A 45 -4.21 -4.73 -0.29
N SER A 46 -2.90 -4.54 -0.40
CA SER A 46 -2.30 -3.88 -1.56
C SER A 46 -2.45 -4.70 -2.84
N ALA A 47 -2.33 -6.03 -2.77
CA ALA A 47 -2.62 -6.91 -3.90
C ALA A 47 -4.09 -6.86 -4.32
N ALA A 48 -5.02 -6.73 -3.36
CA ALA A 48 -6.44 -6.60 -3.64
C ALA A 48 -6.76 -5.29 -4.38
N LEU A 49 -6.12 -4.18 -4.01
CA LEU A 49 -6.25 -2.90 -4.74
C LEU A 49 -5.74 -3.03 -6.18
N VAL A 50 -4.57 -3.64 -6.40
CA VAL A 50 -4.03 -3.91 -7.74
C VAL A 50 -5.03 -4.73 -8.57
N GLN A 51 -5.59 -5.80 -7.98
CA GLN A 51 -6.56 -6.65 -8.66
C GLN A 51 -7.86 -5.91 -8.99
N ALA A 52 -8.35 -5.07 -8.07
CA ALA A 52 -9.56 -4.28 -8.27
C ALA A 52 -9.40 -3.31 -9.45
N VAL A 53 -8.23 -2.66 -9.53
CA VAL A 53 -7.85 -1.77 -10.64
C VAL A 53 -7.76 -2.54 -11.97
N GLN A 54 -7.03 -3.66 -11.99
CA GLN A 54 -6.88 -4.48 -13.20
C GLN A 54 -8.20 -5.05 -13.71
N SER A 55 -9.10 -5.39 -12.79
CA SER A 55 -10.44 -5.91 -13.11
C SER A 55 -11.44 -4.80 -13.45
N LYS A 56 -11.02 -3.53 -13.46
CA LYS A 56 -11.89 -2.37 -13.71
C LYS A 56 -13.13 -2.37 -12.81
N GLN A 57 -12.93 -2.66 -11.53
CA GLN A 57 -14.02 -2.69 -10.56
C GLN A 57 -14.71 -1.31 -10.46
N PRO A 58 -16.00 -1.28 -10.05
CA PRO A 58 -16.69 -0.01 -9.82
C PRO A 58 -15.97 0.88 -8.81
N LYS A 59 -16.11 2.21 -8.95
CA LYS A 59 -15.48 3.21 -8.08
C LYS A 59 -15.67 2.94 -6.58
N GLY A 60 -16.86 2.49 -6.16
CA GLY A 60 -17.12 2.13 -4.76
C GLY A 60 -16.28 0.95 -4.25
N MET A 61 -15.99 -0.05 -5.10
CA MET A 61 -15.10 -1.15 -4.75
C MET A 61 -13.62 -0.71 -4.73
N LEU A 62 -13.24 0.19 -5.64
CA LEU A 62 -11.91 0.79 -5.65
C LEU A 62 -11.68 1.64 -4.39
N LEU A 63 -12.68 2.40 -3.95
CA LEU A 63 -12.63 3.16 -2.70
C LEU A 63 -12.45 2.24 -1.49
N GLY A 64 -13.26 1.19 -1.37
CA GLY A 64 -13.12 0.24 -0.28
C GLY A 64 -11.74 -0.44 -0.25
N ALA A 65 -11.20 -0.83 -1.41
CA ALA A 65 -9.86 -1.40 -1.50
C ALA A 65 -8.75 -0.39 -1.16
N HIS A 66 -8.94 0.88 -1.50
CA HIS A 66 -8.03 1.96 -1.15
C HIS A 66 -8.02 2.22 0.37
N GLU A 67 -9.20 2.35 0.99
CA GLU A 67 -9.35 2.54 2.44
C GLU A 67 -8.76 1.37 3.24
N ASP A 68 -8.94 0.15 2.74
CA ASP A 68 -8.32 -1.06 3.28
C ASP A 68 -6.78 -0.98 3.32
N VAL A 69 -6.16 -0.43 2.26
CA VAL A 69 -4.71 -0.23 2.20
C VAL A 69 -4.26 0.87 3.15
N ALA A 70 -5.00 1.99 3.24
CA ALA A 70 -4.70 3.07 4.17
C ALA A 70 -4.71 2.57 5.63
N ALA A 71 -5.73 1.82 6.04
CA ALA A 71 -5.83 1.25 7.37
C ALA A 71 -4.69 0.26 7.69
N ALA A 72 -4.25 -0.50 6.69
CA ALA A 72 -3.11 -1.41 6.85
C ALA A 72 -1.77 -0.66 6.97
N ILE A 73 -1.60 0.47 6.26
CA ILE A 73 -0.43 1.34 6.41
C ILE A 73 -0.38 1.95 7.81
N ASP A 74 -1.51 2.45 8.33
CA ASP A 74 -1.61 2.97 9.70
C ASP A 74 -1.20 1.93 10.73
N THR A 75 -1.74 0.72 10.61
CA THR A 75 -1.42 -0.39 11.51
C THR A 75 0.08 -0.73 11.46
N ALA A 76 0.66 -0.77 10.26
CA ALA A 76 2.09 -1.03 10.07
C ALA A 76 2.98 0.10 10.65
N GLY A 77 2.54 1.36 10.56
CA GLY A 77 3.22 2.50 11.17
C GLY A 77 3.18 2.48 12.69
N ILE A 78 2.00 2.26 13.28
CA ILE A 78 1.80 2.18 14.74
C ILE A 78 2.68 1.08 15.37
N LEU A 79 2.83 -0.05 14.68
CA LEU A 79 3.61 -1.19 15.15
C LEU A 79 5.10 -1.13 14.80
N GLY A 80 5.54 -0.06 14.14
CA GLY A 80 6.94 0.14 13.74
C GLY A 80 7.42 -0.84 12.66
N VAL A 81 6.49 -1.45 11.92
CA VAL A 81 6.79 -2.29 10.75
C VAL A 81 7.25 -1.41 9.58
N ILE A 82 6.59 -0.25 9.42
CA ILE A 82 7.04 0.83 8.54
C ILE A 82 7.58 1.94 9.43
N SER A 83 8.76 2.46 9.09
CA SER A 83 9.35 3.57 9.83
C SER A 83 8.58 4.87 9.62
N ASN A 84 8.59 5.77 10.60
CA ASN A 84 7.98 7.10 10.49
C ASN A 84 8.54 7.94 9.34
N GLU A 85 9.78 7.68 8.94
CA GLU A 85 10.43 8.35 7.80
C GLU A 85 9.87 7.86 6.45
N GLU A 86 9.45 6.59 6.38
CA GLU A 86 8.93 6.00 5.15
C GLU A 86 7.41 6.15 4.99
N LEU A 87 6.66 6.26 6.09
CA LEU A 87 5.20 6.41 6.12
C LEU A 87 4.68 7.46 5.11
N PRO A 88 5.22 8.70 5.04
CA PRO A 88 4.76 9.71 4.08
C PRO A 88 4.90 9.25 2.62
N GLY A 89 5.91 8.44 2.32
CA GLY A 89 6.15 7.92 0.98
C GLY A 89 5.16 6.84 0.54
N TYR A 90 4.52 6.14 1.48
CA TYR A 90 3.45 5.20 1.18
C TYR A 90 2.12 5.93 0.96
N TYR A 91 1.79 6.89 1.84
CA TYR A 91 0.59 7.71 1.69
C TYR A 91 0.57 8.49 0.38
N LYS A 92 1.70 9.12 0.02
CA LYS A 92 1.80 9.83 -1.27
C LYS A 92 1.48 8.93 -2.47
N LYS A 93 1.95 7.68 -2.48
CA LYS A 93 1.66 6.73 -3.57
C LYS A 93 0.18 6.33 -3.58
N LEU A 94 -0.41 6.15 -2.41
CA LEU A 94 -1.83 5.82 -2.28
C LEU A 94 -2.72 6.99 -2.75
N ASP A 95 -2.37 8.22 -2.40
CA ASP A 95 -3.03 9.44 -2.88
C ASP A 95 -2.91 9.60 -4.40
N ASP A 96 -1.71 9.38 -4.96
CA ASP A 96 -1.49 9.43 -6.42
C ASP A 96 -2.39 8.42 -7.17
N ILE A 97 -2.60 7.24 -6.60
CA ILE A 97 -3.52 6.21 -7.12
C ILE A 97 -4.96 6.70 -7.05
N TRP A 98 -5.40 7.24 -5.91
CA TRP A 98 -6.76 7.76 -5.75
C TRP A 98 -7.05 8.91 -6.71
N MET A 99 -6.13 9.85 -6.82
CA MET A 99 -6.24 10.96 -7.77
C MET A 99 -6.34 10.50 -9.23
N ASP A 100 -5.74 9.37 -9.60
CA ASP A 100 -5.87 8.82 -10.95
C ASP A 100 -7.18 8.05 -11.14
N ILE A 101 -7.67 7.35 -10.12
CA ILE A 101 -9.03 6.75 -10.09
C ILE A 101 -10.09 7.84 -10.29
N GLU A 102 -9.95 9.00 -9.61
CA GLU A 102 -10.89 10.12 -9.74
C GLU A 102 -10.82 10.84 -11.09
N LYS A 103 -9.66 10.81 -11.77
CA LYS A 103 -9.45 11.43 -13.09
C LYS A 103 -9.73 10.49 -14.26
N GLY A 104 -9.89 9.19 -14.00
CA GLY A 104 -10.17 8.14 -14.98
C GLY A 104 -11.65 7.94 -15.29
N GLU A 105 -12.52 8.79 -14.73
CA GLU A 105 -13.88 9.06 -15.22
C GLU A 105 -13.87 10.11 -16.35
#